data_AF-H8ZCH5-F1
#
_entry.id   AF-H8ZCH5-F1
#
_cell.length_a   1.000
_cell.length_b   1.000
_cell.length_c   1.000
_cell.angle_alpha   90.00
_cell.angle_beta   90.00
_cell.angle_gamma   90.00
#
_symmetry.space_group_name_H-M   'P 1'
#
loop_
_entity.id
_entity.type
_entity.pdbx_description
1 polymer ?
#
loop_
_entity_poly.entity_id
_entity_poly.type
_entity_poly.pdbx_seq_one_letter_code
_entity_poly.pdbx_strand_id
1 'polypeptide(L)'
;MLVEILDGIDGCLIYIKSAEYFPENAAIQNILKNPHKIYKENEYTIIRANKIFETPETSSLEMQLNSELEENMVRLLKTVVCPCRCTAVENESVLRLPADGWEELIDMWSCHCREFAHLAEQDIKPKKNGVLYSTLYLVIENERVPKCIRSSMECGKKNDQQMYTKVFYNQITTGMPDEYFLFYYLYDALQTRQEIEVVGEHRTYNIRLLDITYIYHGETTDSPIFNLSLKLAYKEVPSDKNQQASLPYINKYYTETLISLLHKNRISIEMNKRTVSFISKIL
;
A
#
# COMPACT_ATOMS: atom_id res chain seq x y z
N MET A 1 7.62 19.44 10.06
CA MET A 1 8.50 19.43 8.85
C MET A 1 8.41 18.06 8.18
N LEU A 2 8.43 18.03 6.84
CA LEU A 2 8.55 16.79 6.06
C LEU A 2 9.85 16.86 5.25
N VAL A 3 10.68 15.83 5.30
CA VAL A 3 11.88 15.67 4.48
C VAL A 3 11.64 14.52 3.50
N GLU A 4 11.78 14.79 2.21
CA GLU A 4 11.68 13.82 1.12
C GLU A 4 13.06 13.63 0.50
N ILE A 5 13.55 12.40 0.49
CA ILE A 5 14.81 12.04 -0.17
C ILE A 5 14.46 11.41 -1.52
N LEU A 6 14.95 12.03 -2.59
CA LEU A 6 14.71 11.55 -3.95
C LEU A 6 15.64 10.39 -4.22
N ASP A 7 15.08 9.22 -4.53
CA ASP A 7 15.89 8.02 -4.77
C ASP A 7 16.83 8.23 -5.97
N GLY A 8 18.07 7.72 -5.87
CA GLY A 8 19.10 7.88 -6.90
C GLY A 8 19.66 9.30 -7.09
N ILE A 9 19.26 10.30 -6.29
CA ILE A 9 19.76 11.67 -6.35
C ILE A 9 20.42 12.05 -5.03
N ASP A 10 21.61 12.67 -5.08
CA ASP A 10 22.26 13.25 -3.91
C ASP A 10 21.59 14.58 -3.50
N GLY A 11 20.34 14.49 -3.06
CA GLY A 11 19.53 15.65 -2.72
C GLY A 11 18.24 15.28 -1.99
N CYS A 12 17.70 16.27 -1.28
CA CYS A 12 16.41 16.15 -0.62
C CYS A 12 15.56 17.42 -0.83
N LEU A 13 14.25 17.24 -0.73
CA LEU A 13 13.26 18.30 -0.62
C LEU A 13 12.79 18.38 0.82
N ILE A 14 12.79 19.58 1.37
CA ILE A 14 12.38 19.83 2.75
C ILE A 14 11.19 20.77 2.72
N TYR A 15 10.07 20.26 3.20
CA TYR A 15 8.79 20.95 3.28
C TYR A 15 8.57 21.43 4.72
N ILE A 16 8.63 22.74 4.90
CA ILE A 16 8.38 23.39 6.19
C ILE A 16 7.10 24.20 6.07
N LYS A 17 6.14 24.02 6.98
CA LYS A 17 4.95 24.89 6.96
C LYS A 17 5.39 26.34 7.11
N SER A 18 4.84 27.24 6.31
CA SER A 18 5.24 28.65 6.28
C SER A 18 5.11 29.34 7.65
N ALA A 19 4.15 28.92 8.47
CA ALA A 19 4.00 29.42 9.85
C ALA A 19 5.06 28.90 10.82
N GLU A 20 5.77 27.81 10.48
CA GLU A 20 6.87 27.23 11.26
C GLU A 20 8.24 27.73 10.76
N TYR A 21 8.27 28.36 9.58
CA TYR A 21 9.50 28.88 8.98
C TYR A 21 9.88 30.23 9.62
N PHE A 22 10.69 30.15 10.66
CA PHE A 22 11.33 31.32 11.28
C PHE A 22 12.83 31.30 10.94
N PRO A 23 13.37 32.33 10.27
CA PRO A 23 14.81 32.42 10.00
C PRO A 23 15.68 32.29 11.25
N GLU A 24 15.17 32.63 12.42
CA GLU A 24 15.87 32.54 13.70
C GLU A 24 15.93 31.11 14.27
N ASN A 25 15.20 30.16 13.68
CA ASN A 25 15.18 28.78 14.11
C ASN A 25 16.52 28.10 13.79
N ALA A 26 17.28 27.74 14.82
CA ALA A 26 18.59 27.11 14.69
C ALA A 26 18.58 25.80 13.87
N ALA A 27 17.50 25.01 13.95
CA ALA A 27 17.35 23.79 13.16
C ALA A 27 17.15 24.08 11.67
N ILE A 28 16.35 25.11 11.35
CA ILE A 28 16.17 25.60 9.97
C ILE A 28 17.49 26.18 9.46
N GLN A 29 18.21 26.95 10.26
CA GLN A 29 19.53 27.46 9.88
C GLN A 29 20.54 26.34 9.61
N ASN A 30 20.50 25.25 10.37
CA ASN A 30 21.34 24.09 10.12
C ASN A 30 21.03 23.43 8.76
N ILE A 31 19.74 23.31 8.42
CA ILE A 31 19.28 22.83 7.10
C ILE A 31 19.71 23.80 5.98
N LEU A 32 19.61 25.10 6.23
CA LEU A 32 19.98 26.18 5.30
C LEU A 32 21.49 26.43 5.21
N LYS A 33 22.35 25.59 5.80
CA LYS A 33 23.81 25.77 5.65
C LYS A 33 24.27 25.62 4.20
N ASN A 34 23.59 24.79 3.39
CA ASN A 34 23.89 24.59 1.97
C ASN A 34 22.61 24.41 1.11
N PRO A 35 21.72 25.43 1.03
CA PRO A 35 20.49 25.33 0.26
C PRO A 35 20.77 25.65 -1.21
N HIS A 36 20.36 24.77 -2.11
CA HIS A 36 20.45 25.02 -3.56
C HIS A 36 19.35 25.96 -4.04
N LYS A 37 18.13 25.80 -3.50
CA LYS A 37 16.98 26.61 -3.88
C LYS A 37 15.97 26.67 -2.74
N ILE A 38 15.36 27.83 -2.56
CA ILE A 38 14.26 28.05 -1.61
C ILE A 38 13.12 28.70 -2.38
N TYR A 39 11.92 28.14 -2.26
CA TYR A 39 10.72 28.74 -2.84
C TYR A 39 9.51 28.47 -1.95
N LYS A 40 8.44 29.24 -2.17
CA LYS A 40 7.18 29.12 -1.43
C LYS A 40 6.11 28.57 -2.35
N GLU A 41 5.35 27.61 -1.85
CA GLU A 41 4.24 27.00 -2.56
C GLU A 41 3.11 26.77 -1.55
N ASN A 42 2.02 27.53 -1.72
CA ASN A 42 0.88 27.57 -0.80
C ASN A 42 1.32 27.76 0.66
N GLU A 43 1.06 26.77 1.51
CA GLU A 43 1.35 26.80 2.95
C GLU A 43 2.75 26.29 3.29
N TYR A 44 3.57 25.92 2.31
CA TYR A 44 4.90 25.36 2.54
C TYR A 44 6.00 26.24 1.96
N THR A 45 7.08 26.38 2.72
CA THR A 45 8.40 26.76 2.23
C THR A 45 9.15 25.47 1.88
N ILE A 46 9.57 25.38 0.62
CA ILE A 46 10.24 24.21 0.04
C ILE A 46 11.71 24.55 -0.15
N ILE A 47 12.58 23.74 0.45
CA ILE A 47 14.02 23.89 0.36
C ILE A 47 14.57 22.67 -0.38
N ARG A 48 15.29 22.92 -1.48
CA ARG A 48 16.13 21.91 -2.13
C ARG A 48 17.53 22.04 -1.58
N ALA A 49 18.07 20.96 -1.04
CA ALA A 49 19.42 20.89 -0.48
C ALA A 49 20.12 19.59 -0.91
N ASN A 50 21.43 19.52 -0.67
CA ASN A 50 22.14 18.23 -0.66
C ASN A 50 21.50 17.31 0.37
N LYS A 51 21.70 16.01 0.19
CA LYS A 51 21.25 15.02 1.16
C LYS A 51 21.89 15.32 2.52
N ILE A 52 21.07 15.62 3.51
CA ILE A 52 21.51 15.96 4.87
C ILE A 52 21.51 14.77 5.84
N PHE A 53 20.89 13.65 5.45
CA PHE A 53 20.81 12.42 6.23
C PHE A 53 21.15 11.21 5.36
N GLU A 54 21.88 10.25 5.90
CA GLU A 54 22.13 8.98 5.22
C GLU A 54 20.82 8.21 5.02
N THR A 55 20.71 7.50 3.90
CA THR A 55 19.66 6.49 3.70
C THR A 55 20.33 5.15 3.47
N PRO A 56 19.65 4.04 3.78
CA PRO A 56 20.11 2.72 3.38
C PRO A 56 20.37 2.68 1.87
N GLU A 57 21.51 2.15 1.44
CA GLU A 57 21.74 1.78 0.05
C GLU A 57 20.97 0.49 -0.24
N THR A 58 20.19 0.46 -1.33
CA THR A 58 19.40 -0.72 -1.69
C THR A 58 19.69 -1.19 -3.11
N SER A 59 20.17 -2.43 -3.23
CA SER A 59 20.18 -3.17 -4.50
C SER A 59 18.77 -3.64 -4.84
N SER A 60 18.20 -3.19 -5.96
CA SER A 60 16.84 -3.49 -6.47
C SER A 60 15.71 -3.43 -5.41
N LEU A 61 15.08 -2.26 -5.28
CA LEU A 61 13.97 -1.99 -4.36
C LEU A 61 12.80 -3.00 -4.51
N GLU A 62 12.50 -3.39 -5.74
CA GLU A 62 11.39 -4.31 -6.03
C GLU A 62 11.60 -5.70 -5.42
N MET A 63 12.81 -6.26 -5.56
CA MET A 63 13.11 -7.58 -5.03
C MET A 63 13.06 -7.58 -3.49
N GLN A 64 13.54 -6.51 -2.86
CA GLN A 64 13.49 -6.33 -1.41
C GLN A 64 12.05 -6.23 -0.90
N LEU A 65 11.22 -5.42 -1.54
CA LEU A 65 9.82 -5.26 -1.17
C LEU A 65 9.05 -6.57 -1.26
N ASN A 66 9.21 -7.31 -2.36
CA ASN A 66 8.54 -8.59 -2.55
C ASN A 66 8.98 -9.64 -1.53
N SER A 67 10.28 -9.74 -1.26
CA SER A 67 10.82 -10.70 -0.28
C SER A 67 10.33 -10.38 1.13
N GLU A 68 10.37 -9.10 1.53
CA GLU A 68 9.90 -8.66 2.84
C GLU A 68 8.41 -8.92 3.04
N LEU A 69 7.59 -8.64 2.01
CA LEU A 69 6.15 -8.92 2.08
C LEU A 69 5.93 -10.42 2.28
N GLU A 70 6.59 -11.26 1.48
CA GLU A 70 6.44 -12.71 1.57
C GLU A 70 6.81 -13.25 2.95
N GLU A 71 7.97 -12.88 3.49
CA GLU A 71 8.41 -13.29 4.83
C GLU A 71 7.41 -12.88 5.92
N ASN A 72 6.94 -11.63 5.86
CA ASN A 72 5.96 -11.09 6.80
C ASN A 72 4.61 -11.81 6.72
N MET A 73 4.12 -12.07 5.50
CA MET A 73 2.85 -12.75 5.28
C MET A 73 2.90 -14.23 5.68
N VAL A 74 4.01 -14.93 5.41
CA VAL A 74 4.22 -16.32 5.86
C VAL A 74 4.18 -16.39 7.38
N ARG A 75 4.86 -15.46 8.07
CA ARG A 75 4.86 -15.39 9.53
C ARG A 75 3.47 -15.09 10.07
N LEU A 76 2.82 -14.05 9.55
CA LEU A 76 1.49 -13.60 9.96
C LEU A 76 0.44 -14.70 9.79
N LEU A 77 0.41 -15.32 8.61
CA LEU A 77 -0.65 -16.27 8.25
C LEU A 77 -0.34 -17.70 8.66
N LYS A 78 0.78 -17.95 9.35
CA LYS A 78 1.03 -19.25 9.99
C LYS A 78 -0.05 -19.57 11.01
N THR A 79 -0.58 -18.56 11.68
CA THR A 79 -1.71 -18.67 12.60
C THR A 79 -2.70 -17.54 12.37
N VAL A 80 -3.92 -17.87 11.96
CA VAL A 80 -5.00 -16.88 11.78
C VAL A 80 -5.82 -16.79 13.06
N VAL A 81 -5.86 -15.59 13.66
CA VAL A 81 -6.55 -15.34 14.92
C VAL A 81 -7.70 -14.35 14.73
N CYS A 82 -8.85 -14.62 15.34
CA CYS A 82 -9.94 -13.64 15.32
C CYS A 82 -9.64 -12.40 16.17
N PRO A 83 -10.26 -11.25 15.88
CA PRO A 83 -10.17 -10.06 16.72
C PRO A 83 -10.58 -10.31 18.19
N CYS A 84 -11.54 -11.21 18.38
CA CYS A 84 -12.02 -11.66 19.69
C CYS A 84 -11.09 -12.63 20.45
N ARG A 85 -10.00 -13.09 19.82
CA ARG A 85 -9.06 -14.12 20.31
C ARG A 85 -9.68 -15.44 20.79
N CYS A 86 -10.92 -15.75 20.43
CA CYS A 86 -11.60 -16.98 20.85
C CYS A 86 -11.27 -18.20 19.98
N THR A 87 -10.67 -18.00 18.79
CA THR A 87 -10.31 -19.09 17.88
C THR A 87 -9.04 -18.69 17.11
N ALA A 88 -8.11 -19.63 17.03
CA ALA A 88 -6.89 -19.54 16.26
C ALA A 88 -6.80 -20.76 15.33
N VAL A 89 -6.30 -20.56 14.12
CA VAL A 89 -6.23 -21.58 13.08
C VAL A 89 -4.79 -21.65 12.60
N GLU A 90 -4.14 -22.78 12.82
CA GLU A 90 -2.77 -23.01 12.34
C GLU A 90 -2.79 -23.52 10.90
N ASN A 91 -1.93 -22.94 10.07
CA ASN A 91 -1.80 -23.27 8.66
C ASN A 91 -0.50 -24.04 8.38
N GLU A 92 -0.63 -25.17 7.70
CA GLU A 92 0.52 -25.98 7.29
C GLU A 92 1.29 -25.29 6.16
N SER A 93 0.59 -24.68 5.21
CA SER A 93 1.18 -23.92 4.10
C SER A 93 0.57 -22.52 3.96
N VAL A 94 1.41 -21.54 3.67
CA VAL A 94 1.03 -20.17 3.32
C VAL A 94 1.64 -19.88 1.96
N LEU A 95 0.81 -19.65 0.94
CA LEU A 95 1.28 -19.43 -0.43
C LEU A 95 0.64 -18.15 -1.01
N ARG A 96 1.43 -17.34 -1.71
CA ARG A 96 0.91 -16.14 -2.39
C ARG A 96 0.00 -16.56 -3.54
N LEU A 97 -1.10 -15.83 -3.74
CA LEU A 97 -1.93 -15.92 -4.93
C LEU A 97 -1.09 -15.45 -6.14
N PRO A 98 -1.23 -16.11 -7.30
CA PRO A 98 -0.67 -15.58 -8.54
C PRO A 98 -1.12 -14.13 -8.78
N ALA A 99 -0.25 -13.31 -9.36
CA ALA A 99 -0.61 -11.95 -9.75
C ALA A 99 -1.66 -11.97 -10.88
N ASP A 100 -2.44 -10.89 -11.00
CA ASP A 100 -3.36 -10.71 -12.13
C ASP A 100 -2.59 -10.86 -13.46
N GLY A 101 -3.11 -11.67 -14.39
CA GLY A 101 -2.48 -11.92 -15.70
C GLY A 101 -1.44 -13.05 -15.72
N TRP A 102 -1.33 -13.86 -14.65
CA TRP A 102 -0.50 -15.07 -14.66
C TRP A 102 -0.92 -16.06 -15.77
N GLU A 103 -2.19 -16.03 -16.18
CA GLU A 103 -2.72 -16.79 -17.31
C GLU A 103 -2.07 -16.36 -18.63
N GLU A 104 -1.75 -15.08 -18.80
CA GLU A 104 -1.07 -14.57 -20.00
C GLU A 104 0.39 -15.07 -20.07
N LEU A 105 1.03 -15.30 -18.91
CA LEU A 105 2.37 -15.90 -18.83
C LEU A 105 2.37 -17.35 -19.30
N ILE A 106 1.27 -18.07 -19.10
CA ILE A 106 1.09 -19.44 -19.62
C ILE A 106 1.11 -19.44 -21.15
N ASP A 107 0.41 -18.49 -21.77
CA ASP A 107 0.37 -18.33 -23.22
C ASP A 107 1.74 -17.93 -23.78
N MET A 108 2.50 -17.09 -23.07
CA MET A 108 3.85 -16.69 -23.50
C MET A 108 4.92 -17.78 -23.31
N TRP A 109 4.75 -18.71 -22.36
CA TRP A 109 5.66 -19.86 -22.17
C TRP A 109 5.36 -21.02 -23.11
N SER A 110 4.20 -21.01 -23.76
CA SER A 110 3.83 -21.94 -24.82
C SER A 110 4.48 -21.52 -26.16
N CYS A 111 5.77 -21.80 -26.36
CA CYS A 111 6.40 -21.73 -27.69
C CYS A 111 5.78 -22.75 -28.68
N HIS A 112 5.03 -23.72 -28.17
CA HIS A 112 4.29 -24.73 -28.92
C HIS A 112 2.82 -24.73 -28.49
N CYS A 113 1.94 -24.33 -29.41
CA CYS A 113 0.50 -24.21 -29.25
C CYS A 113 -0.11 -25.16 -28.19
N ARG A 114 -0.49 -24.58 -27.04
CA ARG A 114 -1.43 -25.14 -26.05
C ARG A 114 -0.89 -26.17 -25.06
N GLU A 115 0.43 -26.37 -24.95
CA GLU A 115 1.00 -27.33 -23.99
C GLU A 115 0.53 -27.07 -22.53
N PHE A 116 0.31 -25.80 -22.21
CA PHE A 116 -0.10 -25.35 -20.88
C PHE A 116 -1.52 -24.78 -20.81
N ALA A 117 -2.32 -24.86 -21.88
CA ALA A 117 -3.68 -24.29 -21.90
C ALA A 117 -4.59 -24.88 -20.80
N HIS A 118 -4.35 -26.14 -20.43
CA HIS A 118 -5.04 -26.82 -19.33
C HIS A 118 -4.71 -26.23 -17.95
N LEU A 119 -3.64 -25.45 -17.78
CA LEU A 119 -3.32 -24.76 -16.54
C LEU A 119 -4.23 -23.55 -16.32
N ALA A 120 -4.68 -22.89 -17.39
CA ALA A 120 -5.67 -21.81 -17.31
C ALA A 120 -7.06 -22.32 -16.87
N GLU A 121 -7.33 -23.62 -17.03
CA GLU A 121 -8.55 -24.29 -16.59
C GLU A 121 -8.48 -24.77 -15.12
N GLN A 122 -7.34 -24.60 -14.44
CA GLN A 122 -7.20 -25.04 -13.05
C GLN A 122 -7.80 -24.03 -12.07
N ASP A 123 -8.72 -24.52 -11.23
CA ASP A 123 -9.21 -23.76 -10.08
C ASP A 123 -8.09 -23.54 -9.07
N ILE A 124 -7.74 -22.27 -8.86
CA ILE A 124 -6.81 -21.84 -7.81
C ILE A 124 -7.43 -22.15 -6.45
N LYS A 125 -6.83 -23.11 -5.73
CA LYS A 125 -7.28 -23.51 -4.39
C LYS A 125 -6.12 -23.66 -3.41
N PRO A 126 -6.33 -23.33 -2.12
CA PRO A 126 -5.35 -23.63 -1.08
C PRO A 126 -5.02 -25.11 -1.01
N LYS A 127 -3.77 -25.43 -0.64
CA LYS A 127 -3.45 -26.80 -0.21
C LYS A 127 -4.27 -27.15 1.03
N LYS A 128 -4.49 -28.45 1.25
CA LYS A 128 -5.14 -28.94 2.47
C LYS A 128 -4.46 -28.34 3.71
N ASN A 129 -5.25 -27.88 4.66
CA ASN A 129 -4.77 -27.19 5.87
C ASN A 129 -3.91 -25.93 5.60
N GLY A 130 -3.97 -25.37 4.40
CA GLY A 130 -3.23 -24.18 3.99
C GLY A 130 -4.11 -22.94 3.77
N VAL A 131 -3.45 -21.85 3.39
CA VAL A 131 -4.07 -20.62 2.89
C VAL A 131 -3.40 -20.15 1.61
N LEU A 132 -4.19 -19.52 0.75
CA LEU A 132 -3.67 -18.65 -0.31
C LEU A 132 -3.84 -17.21 0.11
N TYR A 133 -2.87 -16.34 -0.19
CA TYR A 133 -2.93 -14.95 0.26
C TYR A 133 -2.64 -13.95 -0.85
N SER A 134 -3.36 -12.83 -0.82
CA SER A 134 -3.09 -11.61 -1.58
C SER A 134 -2.66 -10.52 -0.58
N THR A 135 -2.41 -9.31 -1.07
CA THR A 135 -1.93 -8.18 -0.27
C THR A 135 -2.97 -7.66 0.75
N LEU A 136 -4.27 -7.86 0.51
CA LEU A 136 -5.36 -7.39 1.41
C LEU A 136 -6.23 -8.50 2.02
N TYR A 137 -6.07 -9.74 1.56
CA TYR A 137 -6.95 -10.84 1.96
C TYR A 137 -6.29 -12.21 1.81
N LEU A 138 -6.87 -13.20 2.46
CA LEU A 138 -6.57 -14.61 2.29
C LEU A 138 -7.79 -15.41 1.82
N VAL A 139 -7.53 -16.59 1.27
CA VAL A 139 -8.51 -17.62 0.92
C VAL A 139 -8.20 -18.86 1.74
N ILE A 140 -9.20 -19.37 2.46
CA ILE A 140 -9.09 -20.53 3.36
C ILE A 140 -10.31 -21.43 3.22
N GLU A 141 -10.16 -22.73 3.49
CA GLU A 141 -11.28 -23.68 3.57
C GLU A 141 -12.35 -23.18 4.56
N ASN A 142 -13.62 -23.26 4.16
CA ASN A 142 -14.73 -22.75 4.97
C ASN A 142 -14.70 -23.28 6.39
N GLU A 143 -14.52 -24.60 6.54
CA GLU A 143 -14.52 -25.31 7.83
C GLU A 143 -13.42 -24.87 8.79
N ARG A 144 -12.37 -24.24 8.26
CA ARG A 144 -11.24 -23.73 9.03
C ARG A 144 -11.33 -22.25 9.35
N VAL A 145 -12.25 -21.49 8.76
CA VAL A 145 -12.45 -20.08 9.13
C VAL A 145 -12.83 -19.96 10.61
N PRO A 146 -12.20 -19.06 11.39
CA PRO A 146 -12.61 -18.77 12.77
C PRO A 146 -14.12 -18.46 12.88
N LYS A 147 -14.80 -19.10 13.85
CA LYS A 147 -16.29 -19.07 13.94
C LYS A 147 -16.89 -17.66 13.99
N CYS A 148 -16.28 -16.79 14.78
CA CYS A 148 -16.61 -15.37 14.92
C CYS A 148 -16.50 -14.56 13.61
N ILE A 149 -15.65 -14.97 12.66
CA ILE A 149 -15.55 -14.35 11.34
C ILE A 149 -16.70 -14.85 10.47
N ARG A 150 -17.04 -16.14 10.55
CA ARG A 150 -18.22 -16.68 9.85
C ARG A 150 -19.51 -15.97 10.25
N SER A 151 -19.74 -15.74 11.54
CA SER A 151 -20.93 -15.03 12.03
C SER A 151 -21.05 -13.59 11.51
N SER A 152 -19.93 -12.96 11.15
CA SER A 152 -19.91 -11.62 10.55
C SER A 152 -20.20 -11.60 9.04
N MET A 153 -20.13 -12.76 8.37
CA MET A 153 -20.30 -12.91 6.92
C MET A 153 -21.71 -13.38 6.52
N GLU A 154 -22.61 -13.66 7.47
CA GLU A 154 -23.95 -14.20 7.20
C GLU A 154 -24.92 -13.20 6.52
N CYS A 155 -24.48 -12.00 6.17
CA CYS A 155 -25.27 -11.05 5.37
C CYS A 155 -25.06 -11.17 3.84
N GLY A 156 -24.15 -12.04 3.37
CA GLY A 156 -23.98 -12.36 1.96
C GLY A 156 -24.60 -13.73 1.64
N LYS A 157 -25.47 -13.80 0.63
CA LYS A 157 -26.11 -15.05 0.16
C LYS A 157 -25.07 -16.18 0.05
N LYS A 158 -25.18 -17.21 0.89
CA LYS A 158 -24.45 -18.46 0.75
C LYS A 158 -24.97 -19.14 -0.51
N ASN A 159 -24.16 -19.23 -1.56
CA ASN A 159 -24.31 -20.34 -2.48
C ASN A 159 -23.71 -21.54 -1.76
N ASP A 160 -24.51 -22.56 -1.44
CA ASP A 160 -24.13 -23.77 -0.70
C ASP A 160 -23.01 -24.61 -1.37
N GLN A 161 -22.43 -24.14 -2.47
CA GLN A 161 -21.40 -24.80 -3.26
C GLN A 161 -19.98 -24.24 -3.08
N GLN A 162 -19.80 -23.08 -2.44
CA GLN A 162 -18.47 -22.45 -2.35
C GLN A 162 -17.64 -23.09 -1.22
N MET A 163 -16.58 -23.85 -1.53
CA MET A 163 -15.75 -24.57 -0.54
C MET A 163 -14.78 -23.69 0.26
N TYR A 164 -14.49 -22.49 -0.23
CA TYR A 164 -13.48 -21.59 0.35
C TYR A 164 -14.06 -20.21 0.68
N THR A 165 -13.54 -19.59 1.73
CA THR A 165 -13.94 -18.26 2.20
C THR A 165 -12.80 -17.28 1.97
N LYS A 166 -13.12 -16.13 1.37
CA LYS A 166 -12.24 -14.96 1.30
C LYS A 166 -12.34 -14.16 2.61
N VAL A 167 -11.22 -13.97 3.30
CA VAL A 167 -11.15 -13.22 4.56
C VAL A 167 -10.18 -12.05 4.39
N PHE A 168 -10.64 -10.82 4.61
CA PHE A 168 -9.79 -9.63 4.56
C PHE A 168 -8.99 -9.44 5.85
N TYR A 169 -7.83 -8.80 5.77
CA TYR A 169 -6.95 -8.64 6.93
C TYR A 169 -7.52 -7.79 8.05
N ASN A 170 -8.43 -6.86 7.74
CA ASN A 170 -9.18 -6.11 8.75
C ASN A 170 -10.19 -6.97 9.54
N GLN A 171 -10.41 -8.23 9.16
CA GLN A 171 -11.30 -9.17 9.84
C GLN A 171 -10.55 -10.13 10.77
N ILE A 172 -9.22 -10.07 10.80
CA ILE A 172 -8.34 -10.91 11.64
C ILE A 172 -7.40 -10.02 12.47
N THR A 173 -6.71 -10.61 13.43
CA THR A 173 -5.61 -9.92 14.12
C THR A 173 -4.32 -10.08 13.32
N THR A 174 -3.74 -8.96 12.90
CA THR A 174 -2.50 -8.94 12.11
C THR A 174 -1.28 -8.48 12.90
N GLY A 175 -1.46 -7.57 13.85
CA GLY A 175 -0.33 -6.86 14.47
C GLY A 175 0.42 -5.91 13.53
N MET A 176 -0.06 -5.75 12.29
CA MET A 176 0.47 -4.81 11.30
C MET A 176 -0.58 -3.72 11.04
N PRO A 177 -0.16 -2.46 10.86
CA PRO A 177 -1.08 -1.36 10.57
C PRO A 177 -1.70 -1.49 9.18
N ASP A 178 -2.88 -0.90 8.96
CA ASP A 178 -3.55 -0.95 7.65
C ASP A 178 -2.73 -0.23 6.56
N GLU A 179 -1.97 0.80 6.94
CA GLU A 179 -1.01 1.50 6.11
C GLU A 179 0.00 0.55 5.45
N TYR A 180 0.44 -0.51 6.17
CA TYR A 180 1.34 -1.52 5.64
C TYR A 180 0.72 -2.24 4.44
N PHE A 181 -0.49 -2.77 4.61
CA PHE A 181 -1.19 -3.51 3.57
C PHE A 181 -1.57 -2.62 2.38
N LEU A 182 -2.01 -1.38 2.66
CA LEU A 182 -2.33 -0.41 1.62
C LEU A 182 -1.09 0.05 0.84
N PHE A 183 0.05 0.20 1.49
CA PHE A 183 1.32 0.49 0.80
C PHE A 183 1.61 -0.57 -0.25
N TYR A 184 1.66 -1.85 0.13
CA TYR A 184 1.97 -2.93 -0.81
C TYR A 184 0.90 -3.09 -1.89
N TYR A 185 -0.37 -2.93 -1.53
CA TYR A 185 -1.46 -3.04 -2.49
C TYR A 185 -1.37 -1.96 -3.58
N LEU A 186 -1.11 -0.71 -3.18
CA LEU A 186 -0.94 0.40 -4.11
C LEU A 186 0.34 0.28 -4.92
N TYR A 187 1.43 -0.19 -4.31
CA TYR A 187 2.68 -0.44 -5.01
C TYR A 187 2.45 -1.42 -6.18
N ASP A 188 1.86 -2.59 -5.92
CA ASP A 188 1.55 -3.57 -6.95
C ASP A 188 0.58 -3.00 -8.02
N ALA A 189 -0.47 -2.30 -7.59
CA ALA A 189 -1.50 -1.77 -8.48
C ALA A 189 -1.02 -0.62 -9.40
N LEU A 190 -0.12 0.24 -8.91
CA LEU A 190 0.37 1.43 -9.64
C LEU A 190 1.66 1.18 -10.42
N GLN A 191 2.36 0.06 -10.20
CA GLN A 191 3.48 -0.34 -11.06
C GLN A 191 3.02 -0.69 -12.48
N THR A 192 1.85 -1.33 -12.59
CA THR A 192 1.28 -1.78 -13.87
C THR A 192 0.33 -0.76 -14.50
N ARG A 193 -0.14 0.22 -13.71
CA ARG A 193 -1.16 1.21 -14.13
C ARG A 193 -0.67 2.63 -13.88
N GLN A 194 -0.78 3.50 -14.87
CA GLN A 194 -0.40 4.91 -14.71
C GLN A 194 -1.29 5.67 -13.70
N GLU A 195 -2.55 5.25 -13.57
CA GLU A 195 -3.55 5.86 -12.70
C GLU A 195 -4.57 4.81 -12.27
N ILE A 196 -5.07 4.90 -11.05
CA ILE A 196 -6.14 4.05 -10.52
C ILE A 196 -7.31 4.92 -10.05
N GLU A 197 -8.52 4.38 -10.16
CA GLU A 197 -9.74 5.05 -9.75
C GLU A 197 -10.35 4.33 -8.53
N VAL A 198 -10.46 5.06 -7.42
CA VAL A 198 -11.09 4.61 -6.17
C VAL A 198 -12.41 5.35 -5.97
N VAL A 199 -13.52 4.62 -5.85
CA VAL A 199 -14.83 5.21 -5.60
C VAL A 199 -15.12 5.20 -4.09
N GLY A 200 -15.18 6.39 -3.50
CA GLY A 200 -15.72 6.60 -2.15
C GLY A 200 -17.23 6.87 -2.17
N GLU A 201 -17.82 7.17 -1.01
CA GLU A 201 -19.28 7.32 -0.89
C GLU A 201 -19.88 8.44 -1.77
N HIS A 202 -19.14 9.53 -2.00
CA HIS A 202 -19.61 10.70 -2.75
C HIS A 202 -18.61 11.23 -3.79
N ARG A 203 -17.40 10.68 -3.79
CA ARG A 203 -16.27 11.19 -4.56
C ARG A 203 -15.52 10.04 -5.18
N THR A 204 -15.08 10.26 -6.40
CA THR A 204 -14.15 9.39 -7.09
C THR A 204 -12.76 10.01 -7.00
N TYR A 205 -11.79 9.20 -6.58
CA TYR A 205 -10.40 9.60 -6.41
C TYR A 205 -9.58 8.97 -7.52
N ASN A 206 -9.04 9.82 -8.39
CA ASN A 206 -8.08 9.41 -9.40
C ASN A 206 -6.69 9.54 -8.80
N ILE A 207 -5.97 8.45 -8.60
CA ILE A 207 -4.71 8.41 -7.86
C ILE A 207 -3.59 7.99 -8.83
N ARG A 208 -2.50 8.74 -8.82
CA ARG A 208 -1.30 8.48 -9.62
C ARG A 208 -0.08 8.38 -8.72
N LEU A 209 0.77 7.38 -9.00
CA LEU A 209 2.12 7.32 -8.42
C LEU A 209 3.00 8.36 -9.10
N LEU A 210 3.60 9.23 -8.31
CA LEU A 210 4.63 10.17 -8.78
C LEU A 210 6.02 9.55 -8.64
N ASP A 211 6.30 8.99 -7.46
CA ASP A 211 7.60 8.44 -7.13
C ASP A 211 7.52 7.51 -5.91
N ILE A 212 8.57 6.72 -5.71
CA ILE A 212 8.81 5.97 -4.46
C ILE A 212 10.00 6.62 -3.77
N THR A 213 9.79 7.10 -2.55
CA THR A 213 10.72 8.00 -1.87
C THR A 213 10.83 7.66 -0.39
N TYR A 214 11.92 8.09 0.24
CA TYR A 214 12.07 8.02 1.68
C TYR A 214 11.60 9.34 2.30
N ILE A 215 10.63 9.26 3.22
CA ILE A 215 10.14 10.44 3.94
C ILE A 215 10.41 10.36 5.43
N TYR A 216 10.71 11.52 6.00
CA TYR A 216 10.72 11.74 7.43
C TYR A 216 9.71 12.83 7.76
N HIS A 217 8.78 12.55 8.68
CA HIS A 217 7.79 13.52 9.15
C HIS A 217 7.97 13.72 10.65
N GLY A 218 8.44 14.91 11.04
CA GLY A 218 8.73 15.20 12.44
C GLY A 218 9.50 16.49 12.66
N GLU A 219 10.05 16.63 13.86
CA GLU A 219 10.98 17.70 14.24
C GLU A 219 12.41 17.35 13.83
N THR A 220 13.31 18.33 13.74
CA THR A 220 14.69 18.05 13.39
C THR A 220 15.38 17.23 14.50
N THR A 221 16.02 16.13 14.13
CA THR A 221 16.77 15.24 15.02
C THR A 221 18.06 14.79 14.33
N ASP A 222 19.06 14.38 15.12
CA ASP A 222 20.34 13.89 14.61
C ASP A 222 20.23 12.47 14.03
N SER A 223 19.15 11.75 14.30
CA SER A 223 18.92 10.39 13.82
C SER A 223 17.46 10.17 13.37
N PRO A 224 17.04 10.82 12.28
CA PRO A 224 15.69 10.66 11.74
C PRO A 224 15.49 9.26 11.17
N ILE A 225 14.34 8.64 11.49
CA ILE A 225 13.94 7.35 10.91
C ILE A 225 13.11 7.64 9.66
N PHE A 226 13.70 7.38 8.50
CA PHE A 226 13.01 7.51 7.22
C PHE A 226 12.14 6.29 6.95
N ASN A 227 10.91 6.53 6.52
CA ASN A 227 10.02 5.49 6.04
C ASN A 227 10.01 5.52 4.52
N LEU A 228 10.06 4.35 3.90
CA LEU A 228 9.79 4.21 2.47
C LEU A 228 8.31 4.52 2.21
N SER A 229 8.02 5.35 1.21
CA SER A 229 6.69 5.88 0.95
C SER A 229 6.38 5.98 -0.53
N LEU A 230 5.11 5.77 -0.86
CA LEU A 230 4.55 6.12 -2.14
C LEU A 230 4.21 7.61 -2.13
N LYS A 231 4.80 8.38 -3.04
CA LYS A 231 4.40 9.76 -3.31
C LYS A 231 3.27 9.73 -4.33
N LEU A 232 2.08 10.10 -3.89
CA LEU A 232 0.86 10.00 -4.67
C LEU A 232 0.33 11.39 -5.01
N ALA A 233 -0.17 11.55 -6.23
CA ALA A 233 -0.95 12.71 -6.65
C ALA A 233 -2.38 12.29 -6.93
N TYR A 234 -3.36 12.90 -6.27
CA TYR A 234 -4.75 12.53 -6.44
C TYR A 234 -5.65 13.72 -6.78
N LYS A 235 -6.71 13.42 -7.55
CA LYS A 235 -7.78 14.37 -7.89
C LYS A 235 -9.11 13.82 -7.42
N GLU A 236 -9.88 14.66 -6.74
CA GLU A 236 -11.26 14.38 -6.37
C GLU A 236 -12.20 14.87 -7.46
N VAL A 237 -13.07 13.98 -7.94
CA VAL A 237 -14.18 14.33 -8.83
C VAL A 237 -15.49 13.88 -8.20
N PRO A 238 -16.62 14.58 -8.46
CA PRO A 238 -17.93 14.08 -8.08
C PRO A 238 -18.13 12.66 -8.61
N SER A 239 -18.60 11.74 -7.76
CA SER A 239 -18.89 10.38 -8.20
C SER A 239 -20.15 10.38 -9.05
N ASP A 240 -20.08 9.84 -10.26
CA ASP A 240 -21.28 9.42 -10.97
C ASP A 240 -21.80 8.14 -10.33
N LYS A 241 -23.11 8.10 -10.00
CA LYS A 241 -23.76 6.99 -9.27
C LYS A 241 -23.65 5.62 -9.96
N ASN A 242 -23.14 5.57 -11.19
CA ASN A 242 -23.06 4.37 -12.03
C ASN A 242 -21.64 3.86 -12.30
N GLN A 243 -20.59 4.48 -11.72
CA GLN A 243 -19.22 3.96 -11.87
C GLN A 243 -18.96 2.84 -10.86
N GLN A 244 -18.76 1.62 -11.37
CA GLN A 244 -18.17 0.54 -10.59
C GLN A 244 -16.68 0.82 -10.40
N ALA A 245 -16.19 0.64 -9.16
CA ALA A 245 -14.79 0.83 -8.82
C ALA A 245 -13.86 0.05 -9.77
N SER A 246 -12.79 0.70 -10.26
CA SER A 246 -11.81 0.10 -11.17
C SER A 246 -10.78 -0.81 -10.49
N LEU A 247 -10.77 -0.83 -9.15
CA LEU A 247 -9.76 -1.55 -8.37
C LEU A 247 -10.31 -2.90 -7.91
N PRO A 248 -9.78 -4.01 -8.48
CA PRO A 248 -10.24 -5.32 -8.08
C PRO A 248 -9.71 -5.64 -6.66
N TYR A 249 -10.47 -6.48 -5.97
CA TYR A 249 -10.07 -7.16 -4.74
C TYR A 249 -9.83 -6.33 -3.47
N ILE A 250 -10.16 -5.05 -3.43
CA ILE A 250 -10.25 -4.22 -2.21
C ILE A 250 -11.67 -4.25 -1.60
N ASN A 251 -11.81 -4.22 -0.28
CA ASN A 251 -13.12 -4.10 0.38
C ASN A 251 -13.44 -2.65 0.75
N LYS A 252 -14.69 -2.40 1.13
CA LYS A 252 -15.16 -1.08 1.59
C LYS A 252 -14.29 -0.48 2.70
N TYR A 253 -13.90 -1.30 3.69
CA TYR A 253 -13.05 -0.86 4.79
C TYR A 253 -11.72 -0.29 4.28
N TYR A 254 -10.96 -1.06 3.51
CA TYR A 254 -9.67 -0.61 2.98
C TYR A 254 -9.80 0.55 2.00
N THR A 255 -10.90 0.62 1.24
CA THR A 255 -11.21 1.78 0.40
C THR A 255 -11.37 3.06 1.24
N GLU A 256 -12.16 3.00 2.32
CA GLU A 256 -12.37 4.14 3.22
C GLU A 256 -11.08 4.51 3.97
N THR A 257 -10.32 3.52 4.43
CA THR A 257 -9.02 3.73 5.08
C THR A 257 -8.03 4.39 4.12
N LEU A 258 -7.95 3.95 2.86
CA LEU A 258 -7.11 4.57 1.84
C LEU A 258 -7.46 6.04 1.64
N ILE A 259 -8.75 6.35 1.46
CA ILE A 259 -9.22 7.73 1.30
C ILE A 259 -8.84 8.57 2.53
N SER A 260 -9.07 8.04 3.74
CA SER A 260 -8.70 8.71 4.99
C SER A 260 -7.20 9.02 5.04
N LEU A 261 -6.35 8.07 4.65
CA LEU A 261 -4.90 8.25 4.62
C LEU A 261 -4.46 9.30 3.59
N LEU A 262 -5.06 9.33 2.40
CA LEU A 262 -4.79 10.35 1.39
C LEU A 262 -5.07 11.76 1.94
N HIS A 263 -6.17 11.94 2.66
CA HIS A 263 -6.49 13.24 3.24
C HIS A 263 -5.63 13.58 4.46
N LYS A 264 -5.33 12.59 5.31
CA LYS A 264 -4.53 12.77 6.52
C LYS A 264 -3.09 13.13 6.21
N ASN A 265 -2.51 12.51 5.18
CA ASN A 265 -1.10 12.62 4.86
C ASN A 265 -0.83 13.58 3.68
N ARG A 266 -1.85 14.30 3.21
CA ARG A 266 -1.66 15.31 2.16
C ARG A 266 -0.78 16.45 2.66
N ILE A 267 0.02 16.97 1.75
CA ILE A 267 0.66 18.26 1.90
C ILE A 267 -0.08 19.30 1.07
N SER A 268 0.03 20.57 1.44
CA SER A 268 -0.65 21.67 0.76
C SER A 268 0.08 22.03 -0.56
N ILE A 269 0.57 21.04 -1.30
CA ILE A 269 1.20 21.20 -2.61
C ILE A 269 0.29 20.61 -3.67
N GLU A 270 0.14 21.34 -4.77
CA GLU A 270 -0.63 20.89 -5.93
C GLU A 270 0.26 20.71 -7.15
N MET A 271 0.17 19.54 -7.79
CA MET A 271 0.85 19.26 -9.05
C MET A 271 -0.18 18.96 -10.13
N ASN A 272 -0.25 19.81 -11.17
CA ASN A 272 -1.23 19.67 -12.25
C ASN A 272 -2.69 19.57 -11.74
N LYS A 273 -3.07 20.42 -10.77
CA LYS A 273 -4.39 20.42 -10.10
C LYS A 273 -4.70 19.11 -9.36
N ARG A 274 -3.67 18.41 -8.90
CA ARG A 274 -3.77 17.21 -8.04
C ARG A 274 -3.09 17.49 -6.72
N THR A 275 -3.72 17.05 -5.63
CA THR A 275 -3.17 17.13 -4.27
C THR A 275 -2.08 16.08 -4.11
N VAL A 276 -0.96 16.44 -3.50
CA VAL A 276 0.12 15.50 -3.17
C VAL A 276 -0.09 14.91 -1.77
N SER A 277 0.05 13.59 -1.65
CA SER A 277 -0.01 12.85 -0.39
C SER A 277 1.01 11.73 -0.35
N PHE A 278 1.33 11.25 0.85
CA PHE A 278 2.26 10.15 1.06
C PHE A 278 1.60 8.99 1.79
N ILE A 279 1.88 7.77 1.34
CA ILE A 279 1.51 6.55 2.07
C ILE A 279 2.79 5.78 2.34
N SER A 280 3.12 5.64 3.63
CA SER A 280 4.37 5.05 4.09
C SER A 280 4.21 3.58 4.43
N LYS A 281 5.23 2.78 4.14
CA LYS A 281 5.40 1.43 4.66
C LYS A 281 5.80 1.53 6.14
N ILE A 282 4.82 1.43 7.03
CA ILE A 282 5.01 1.46 8.49
C ILE A 282 4.84 0.03 9.01
N LEU A 283 5.77 -0.44 9.85
CA LEU A 283 5.70 -1.73 10.55
C LEU A 283 5.25 -1.53 12.00
#